data_AF-A0A3P1VD29-F1
#
_entry.id   AF-A0A3P1VD29-F1
#
_cell.length_a   1.000
_cell.length_b   1.000
_cell.length_c   1.000
_cell.angle_alpha   90.00
_cell.angle_beta   90.00
_cell.angle_gamma   90.00
#
_symmetry.space_group_name_H-M   'P 1'
#
loop_
_entity.id
_entity.type
_entity.pdbx_description
1 polymer ?
#
loop_
_entity_poly.entity_id
_entity_poly.type
_entity_poly.pdbx_seq_one_letter_code
_entity_poly.pdbx_strand_id
1 'polypeptide(L)' 'MSKEKLNAKMEELGGAAKEAVGKVTGNKEVETEGKVDQIKGKVKAVAEDAKDAVAGAIKGLRN' A
#
# COMPACT_ATOMS: atom_id res chain seq x y z
N MET A 1 4.67 -16.39 9.26
CA MET A 1 4.77 -14.98 8.84
C MET A 1 5.14 -14.97 7.36
N SER A 2 4.15 -14.91 6.47
CA SER A 2 4.37 -15.00 5.02
C SER A 2 5.07 -13.74 4.48
N LYS A 3 6.00 -13.90 3.53
CA LYS A 3 6.82 -12.83 2.94
C LYS A 3 6.01 -11.65 2.40
N GLU A 4 4.79 -11.88 1.91
CA GLU A 4 3.90 -10.82 1.40
C GLU A 4 3.48 -9.83 2.49
N LYS A 5 3.07 -10.30 3.67
CA LYS A 5 2.73 -9.40 4.79
C LYS A 5 3.95 -8.63 5.30
N LEU A 6 5.13 -9.20 5.15
CA LEU A 6 6.38 -8.58 5.56
C LEU A 6 6.79 -7.48 4.56
N ASN A 7 6.64 -7.72 3.25
CA ASN A 7 6.86 -6.72 2.20
C ASN A 7 5.90 -5.55 2.32
N ALA A 8 4.60 -5.81 2.48
CA ALA A 8 3.61 -4.74 2.65
C ALA A 8 3.94 -3.86 3.88
N LYS A 9 4.31 -4.49 5.01
CA LYS A 9 4.79 -3.75 6.19
C LYS A 9 6.07 -2.99 5.95
N MET A 10 7.01 -3.54 5.17
CA MET A 10 8.27 -2.86 4.86
C MET A 10 8.09 -1.67 3.92
N GLU A 11 7.18 -1.77 2.94
CA GLU A 11 6.80 -0.63 2.10
C GLU A 11 6.13 0.48 2.92
N GLU A 12 5.22 0.14 3.84
CA GLU A 12 4.64 1.13 4.77
C GLU A 12 5.70 1.79 5.66
N LEU A 13 6.64 0.99 6.19
CA LEU A 13 7.76 1.50 7.01
C LEU A 13 8.70 2.39 6.18
N GLY A 14 8.98 2.02 4.94
CA GLY A 14 9.79 2.80 4.00
C GLY A 14 9.13 4.11 3.59
N GLY A 15 7.81 4.11 3.35
CA GLY A 15 7.03 5.31 3.07
C GLY A 15 7.01 6.27 4.26
N ALA A 16 6.76 5.74 5.47
CA ALA A 16 6.82 6.52 6.71
C ALA A 16 8.23 7.07 6.97
N ALA A 17 9.28 6.28 6.69
CA ALA A 17 10.66 6.73 6.80
C ALA A 17 10.98 7.84 5.80
N LYS A 18 10.55 7.72 4.52
CA LYS A 18 10.68 8.80 3.52
C LYS A 18 9.95 10.07 3.97
N GLU A 19 8.73 9.96 4.49
CA GLU A 19 8.02 11.13 5.04
C GLU A 19 8.76 11.77 6.21
N ALA A 20 9.26 10.97 7.15
CA ALA A 20 10.00 11.47 8.30
C ALA A 20 11.31 12.15 7.87
N VAL A 21 12.07 11.53 6.96
CA VAL A 21 13.30 12.09 6.41
C VAL A 21 13.01 13.35 5.60
N GLY A 22 11.97 13.37 4.78
CA GLY A 22 11.54 14.54 4.01
C GLY A 22 11.16 15.72 4.90
N LYS A 23 10.41 15.48 5.99
CA LYS A 23 10.10 16.51 7.00
C LYS A 23 11.33 17.04 7.72
N VAL A 24 12.22 16.14 8.15
CA VAL A 24 13.42 16.51 8.93
C VAL A 24 14.44 17.25 8.06
N THR A 25 14.62 16.83 6.81
CA THR A 25 15.55 17.45 5.86
C THR A 25 14.95 18.66 5.12
N GLY A 26 13.64 18.91 5.27
CA GLY A 26 12.91 19.93 4.53
C GLY A 26 12.74 19.61 3.03
N ASN A 27 13.03 18.38 2.60
CA ASN A 27 12.90 17.96 1.22
C ASN A 27 11.46 17.56 0.91
N LYS A 28 10.76 18.48 0.25
CA LYS A 28 9.34 18.35 -0.13
C LYS A 28 9.10 17.23 -1.15
N GLU A 29 10.09 16.91 -2.00
CA GLU A 29 9.97 15.79 -2.95
C GLU A 29 9.91 14.46 -2.21
N VAL A 30 10.81 14.23 -1.24
CA VAL A 30 10.86 12.98 -0.48
C VAL A 30 9.62 12.80 0.41
N GLU A 31 9.10 13.87 1.02
CA GLU A 31 7.82 13.82 1.75
C GLU A 31 6.66 13.47 0.80
N THR A 32 6.62 14.08 -0.38
CA THR A 32 5.55 13.89 -1.35
C THR A 32 5.59 12.47 -1.92
N GLU A 33 6.77 11.94 -2.26
CA GLU A 33 6.93 10.56 -2.69
C GLU A 33 6.41 9.58 -1.64
N GLY A 34 6.79 9.74 -0.37
CA GLY A 34 6.33 8.87 0.71
C GLY A 34 4.80 8.84 0.86
N LYS A 35 4.16 10.03 0.82
CA LYS A 35 2.69 10.13 0.87
C LYS A 35 2.02 9.55 -0.37
N VAL A 36 2.54 9.81 -1.56
CA VAL A 36 1.97 9.31 -2.82
C VAL A 36 2.07 7.79 -2.90
N ASP A 37 3.19 7.20 -2.47
CA ASP A 37 3.34 5.74 -2.37
C ASP A 37 2.34 5.13 -1.39
N GLN A 38 2.16 5.72 -0.19
CA GLN A 38 1.16 5.24 0.76
C GLN A 38 -0.26 5.32 0.20
N ILE A 39 -0.62 6.41 -0.47
CA ILE A 39 -1.94 6.58 -1.07
C ILE A 39 -2.15 5.57 -2.20
N LYS A 40 -1.18 5.41 -3.11
CA LYS A 40 -1.25 4.41 -4.17
C LYS A 40 -1.38 2.99 -3.62
N GLY A 41 -0.60 2.65 -2.59
CA GLY A 41 -0.66 1.36 -1.91
C GLY A 41 -2.04 1.09 -1.33
N LYS A 42 -2.62 2.05 -0.61
CA LYS A 42 -3.99 1.93 -0.05
C LYS A 42 -5.05 1.78 -1.14
N VAL A 43 -4.98 2.59 -2.21
CA VAL A 43 -5.93 2.49 -3.33
C VAL A 43 -5.83 1.13 -4.01
N LYS A 44 -4.61 0.63 -4.23
CA LYS A 44 -4.37 -0.68 -4.85
C LYS A 44 -4.88 -1.81 -3.96
N ALA A 45 -4.61 -1.77 -2.66
CA ALA A 45 -5.12 -2.74 -1.70
C ALA A 45 -6.65 -2.79 -1.70
N VAL A 46 -7.34 -1.63 -1.62
CA VAL A 46 -8.80 -1.56 -1.66
C VAL A 46 -9.36 -2.08 -2.98
N ALA A 47 -8.71 -1.75 -4.11
CA ALA A 47 -9.12 -2.23 -5.42
C ALA A 47 -8.92 -3.75 -5.57
N GLU A 48 -7.84 -4.30 -5.03
CA GLU A 48 -7.59 -5.74 -5.00
C GLU A 48 -8.59 -6.47 -4.10
N ASP A 49 -8.86 -5.96 -2.89
CA ASP A 49 -9.88 -6.51 -1.98
C ASP A 49 -11.27 -6.53 -2.64
N ALA A 50 -11.65 -5.44 -3.30
CA ALA A 50 -12.92 -5.36 -4.03
C ALA A 50 -12.98 -6.33 -5.21
N LYS A 51 -11.89 -6.46 -5.98
CA LYS A 51 -11.81 -7.43 -7.09
C LYS A 51 -11.86 -8.87 -6.57
N ASP A 52 -11.18 -9.18 -5.48
CA ASP A 52 -11.14 -10.51 -4.88
C ASP A 52 -12.51 -10.89 -4.32
N ALA A 53 -13.20 -9.97 -3.64
CA ALA A 53 -14.56 -10.18 -3.17
C ALA A 53 -15.55 -10.46 -4.32
N VAL A 54 -15.46 -9.68 -5.41
CA VAL A 54 -16.30 -9.90 -6.61
C VAL A 54 -15.95 -11.21 -7.29
N ALA A 55 -14.66 -11.51 -7.48
CA ALA A 55 -14.21 -12.76 -8.07
C ALA A 55 -14.62 -13.97 -7.23
N GLY A 56 -14.54 -13.86 -5.90
CA GLY A 56 -14.99 -14.87 -4.94
C GLY A 56 -16.49 -15.12 -5.04
N ALA A 57 -17.31 -14.07 -5.12
CA ALA A 57 -18.75 -14.18 -5.29
C ALA A 57 -19.14 -14.84 -6.62
N ILE A 58 -18.49 -14.46 -7.72
CA ILE A 58 -18.74 -15.05 -9.05
C ILE A 58 -18.29 -16.52 -9.08
N LYS A 59 -17.15 -16.84 -8.45
CA LYS A 59 -16.64 -18.22 -8.35
C LYS A 59 -17.55 -19.10 -7.50
N GLY A 60 -18.13 -18.55 -6.42
CA GLY A 60 -19.10 -19.24 -5.57
C GLY A 60 -20.45 -19.52 -6.26
N LEU A 61 -20.83 -18.71 -7.25
CA LEU A 61 -22.07 -18.90 -8.03
C LEU A 61 -21.92 -19.94 -9.15
N ARG A 62 -20.68 -20.28 -9.55
CA ARG A 62 -20.38 -21.23 -10.63
C ARG A 62 -20.09 -22.66 -10.12
N ASN A 63 -20.30 -22.92 -8.83
CA ASN A 63 -20.13 -24.23 -8.17
C ASN A 63 -21.45 -24.70 -7.57
#